data_AF-A0A5N9ESZ1-F1
#
_entry.id   AF-A0A5N9ESZ1-F1
#
_cell.length_a   1.000
_cell.length_b   1.000
_cell.length_c   1.000
_cell.angle_alpha   90.00
_cell.angle_beta   90.00
_cell.angle_gamma   90.00
#
_symmetry.space_group_name_H-M   'P 1'
#
loop_
_entity.id
_entity.type
_entity.pdbx_description
1 polymer ?
#
loop_
_entity_poly.entity_id
_entity_poly.type
_entity_poly.pdbx_seq_one_letter_code
_entity_poly.pdbx_strand_id
1 'polypeptide(L)'
;GQKQIWLKNLVGEKIAKGYLQGSMYAKFKDLSTGRLLDLVAPAMAIGQTFGRLGDVINGEHISRQTDLAWGVIYSHPDSGSFTFHGLNPSHPVIIYEMILTTVAFIVLWNLRGRLGPPGMIFISYAIIYSIGRFFIQFMRLDSVWFAGLQEAHLISLLVLTICVPILALRATWTSRSN
;
A
#
# COMPACT_ATOMS: atom_id res chain seq x y z
N GLY A 1 -23.51 -8.60 -0.68
CA GLY A 1 -23.26 -9.52 -1.82
C GLY A 1 -22.74 -8.78 -3.04
N GLN A 2 -23.63 -8.28 -3.91
CA GLN A 2 -23.26 -7.70 -5.22
C GLN A 2 -22.49 -6.38 -5.20
N LYS A 3 -22.81 -5.44 -4.29
CA LYS A 3 -22.13 -4.13 -4.22
C LYS A 3 -20.62 -4.25 -3.94
N GLN A 4 -20.24 -5.16 -3.05
CA GLN A 4 -18.84 -5.45 -2.70
C GLN A 4 -18.07 -6.06 -3.88
N ILE A 5 -18.68 -6.98 -4.64
CA ILE A 5 -18.08 -7.60 -5.82
C ILE A 5 -17.88 -6.55 -6.92
N TRP A 6 -18.88 -5.69 -7.14
CA TRP A 6 -18.79 -4.56 -8.09
C TRP A 6 -17.66 -3.58 -7.73
N LEU A 7 -17.54 -3.21 -6.45
CA LEU A 7 -16.47 -2.31 -5.99
C LEU A 7 -15.08 -2.93 -6.14
N LYS A 8 -14.92 -4.23 -5.83
CA LYS A 8 -13.64 -4.94 -6.03
C LYS A 8 -13.23 -4.99 -7.50
N ASN A 9 -14.17 -5.30 -8.40
CA ASN A 9 -13.92 -5.28 -9.84
C ASN A 9 -13.54 -3.88 -10.33
N LEU A 10 -14.22 -2.84 -9.81
CA LEU A 10 -13.93 -1.44 -10.16
C LEU A 10 -12.52 -1.02 -9.72
N VAL A 11 -12.05 -1.47 -8.56
CA VAL A 11 -10.69 -1.16 -8.07
C VAL A 11 -9.63 -1.87 -8.90
N GLY A 12 -9.81 -3.17 -9.17
CA GLY A 12 -8.91 -3.92 -10.05
C GLY A 12 -8.81 -3.31 -11.45
N GLU A 13 -9.96 -2.89 -12.01
CA GLU A 13 -10.00 -2.16 -13.28
C GLU A 13 -9.25 -0.83 -13.23
N LYS A 14 -9.39 -0.04 -12.16
CA LYS A 14 -8.70 1.24 -12.02
C LYS A 14 -7.18 1.07 -11.97
N ILE A 15 -6.69 0.06 -11.25
CA ILE A 15 -5.26 -0.26 -11.17
C ILE A 15 -4.74 -0.71 -12.54
N ALA A 16 -5.47 -1.63 -13.20
CA ALA A 16 -5.11 -2.11 -14.53
C ALA A 16 -5.11 -0.99 -15.58
N LYS A 17 -6.14 -0.13 -15.58
CA LYS A 17 -6.25 1.05 -16.45
C LYS A 17 -5.10 2.03 -16.19
N GLY A 18 -4.75 2.30 -14.94
CA GLY A 18 -3.62 3.16 -14.59
C GLY A 18 -2.28 2.63 -15.12
N TYR A 19 -2.02 1.32 -14.98
CA TYR A 19 -0.83 0.69 -15.54
C TYR A 19 -0.80 0.71 -17.07
N LEU A 20 -1.92 0.38 -17.72
CA LEU A 20 -2.06 0.42 -19.18
C LEU A 20 -1.84 1.82 -19.73
N GLN A 21 -2.46 2.83 -19.12
CA GLN A 21 -2.34 4.21 -19.58
C GLN A 21 -0.91 4.75 -19.36
N GLY A 22 -0.28 4.43 -18.23
CA GLY A 22 1.12 4.79 -17.97
C GLY A 22 2.10 4.11 -18.91
N SER A 23 1.90 2.82 -19.22
CA SER A 23 2.75 2.07 -20.16
C SER A 23 2.56 2.52 -21.61
N MET A 24 1.32 2.83 -22.03
CA MET A 24 1.04 3.45 -23.31
C MET A 24 1.69 4.83 -23.42
N TYR A 25 1.55 5.70 -22.42
CA TYR A 25 2.17 7.02 -22.41
C TYR A 25 3.70 6.95 -22.48
N ALA A 26 4.30 6.00 -21.76
CA ALA A 26 5.74 5.75 -21.82
C ALA A 26 6.18 5.34 -23.24
N LYS A 27 5.43 4.44 -23.90
CA LYS A 27 5.66 4.05 -25.30
C LYS A 27 5.48 5.21 -26.27
N PHE A 28 4.47 6.06 -26.09
CA PHE A 28 4.24 7.25 -26.94
C PHE A 28 5.34 8.31 -26.80
N LYS A 29 6.15 8.26 -25.74
CA LYS A 29 7.20 9.25 -25.44
C LYS A 29 8.62 8.68 -25.50
N ASP A 30 8.80 7.44 -25.96
CA ASP A 30 10.10 6.71 -25.93
C ASP A 30 10.79 6.72 -24.56
N LEU A 31 10.00 6.77 -23.49
CA LEU A 31 10.50 6.74 -22.12
C LEU A 31 10.54 5.29 -21.61
N SER A 32 11.62 4.92 -20.93
CA SER A 32 11.67 3.61 -20.30
C SER A 32 10.64 3.54 -19.16
N THR A 33 9.73 2.56 -19.24
CA THR A 33 8.64 2.38 -18.26
C THR A 33 9.17 2.29 -16.82
N GLY A 34 10.34 1.67 -16.63
CA GLY A 34 11.01 1.60 -15.33
C GLY A 34 11.40 2.96 -14.76
N ARG A 35 11.89 3.91 -15.58
CA ARG A 35 12.21 5.27 -15.11
C ARG A 35 10.96 6.03 -14.71
N LEU A 36 9.87 5.85 -15.46
CA LEU A 36 8.59 6.47 -15.12
C LEU A 36 8.06 5.93 -13.79
N LEU A 37 8.08 4.60 -13.60
CA LEU A 37 7.66 3.97 -12.36
C LEU A 37 8.51 4.40 -11.16
N ASP A 38 9.83 4.50 -11.33
CA ASP A 38 10.74 4.98 -10.28
C ASP A 38 10.47 6.44 -9.88
N LEU A 39 10.06 7.28 -10.84
CA LEU A 39 9.67 8.66 -10.57
C LEU A 39 8.33 8.74 -9.82
N VAL A 40 7.38 7.88 -10.20
CA VAL A 40 6.02 7.87 -9.65
C VAL A 40 5.97 7.22 -8.26
N ALA A 41 6.83 6.25 -7.95
CA ALA A 41 6.77 5.48 -6.70
C ALA A 41 6.83 6.34 -5.42
N PRO A 42 7.77 7.30 -5.26
CA PRO A 42 7.77 8.17 -4.08
C PRO A 42 6.51 9.06 -4.01
N ALA A 43 6.03 9.57 -5.16
CA ALA A 43 4.82 10.37 -5.22
C ALA A 43 3.57 9.56 -4.82
N MET A 44 3.50 8.29 -5.22
CA MET A 44 2.44 7.37 -4.79
C MET A 44 2.49 7.09 -3.29
N ALA A 45 3.68 6.91 -2.72
CA ALA A 45 3.84 6.64 -1.30
C ALA A 45 3.32 7.81 -0.46
N ILE A 46 3.75 9.04 -0.76
CA ILE A 46 3.28 10.23 -0.03
C ILE A 46 1.80 10.54 -0.31
N GLY A 47 1.34 10.35 -1.55
CA GLY A 47 -0.06 10.54 -1.92
C GLY A 47 -1.01 9.62 -1.15
N GLN A 48 -0.60 8.38 -0.91
CA GLN A 48 -1.36 7.46 -0.05
C GLN A 48 -1.38 7.90 1.41
N THR A 49 -0.26 8.38 1.97
CA THR A 49 -0.25 8.91 3.34
C THR A 49 -1.33 9.98 3.53
N PHE A 50 -1.40 10.96 2.62
CA PHE A 50 -2.39 12.02 2.71
C PHE A 50 -3.81 11.55 2.36
N GLY A 51 -3.96 10.67 1.38
CA GLY A 51 -5.26 10.11 1.00
C GLY A 51 -5.97 9.38 2.15
N ARG A 52 -5.19 8.79 3.08
CA ARG A 52 -5.71 8.06 4.24
C ARG A 52 -6.16 8.94 5.41
N LEU A 53 -5.90 10.25 5.39
CA LEU A 53 -6.33 11.15 6.47
C LEU A 53 -7.85 11.17 6.63
N GLY A 54 -8.60 11.11 5.52
CA GLY A 54 -10.06 11.02 5.55
C GLY A 54 -10.54 9.76 6.26
N ASP A 55 -9.88 8.63 6.01
CA ASP A 55 -10.24 7.34 6.61
C ASP A 55 -9.97 7.32 8.12
N VAL A 56 -8.91 8.00 8.57
CA VAL A 56 -8.63 8.19 10.01
C VAL A 56 -9.70 9.04 10.68
N ILE A 57 -10.19 10.10 10.03
CA ILE A 57 -11.22 10.97 10.61
C ILE A 57 -12.58 10.25 10.63
N ASN A 58 -12.92 9.53 9.56
CA ASN A 58 -14.21 8.84 9.43
C ASN A 58 -14.29 7.58 10.30
N GLY A 59 -13.17 6.91 10.56
CA GLY A 59 -13.15 5.63 11.28
C GLY A 59 -13.92 4.53 10.56
N GLU A 60 -13.95 4.56 9.23
CA GLU A 60 -14.71 3.60 8.42
C GLU A 60 -14.07 2.19 8.40
N HIS A 61 -12.77 2.10 8.66
CA HIS A 61 -12.04 0.85 8.60
C HIS A 61 -12.01 0.14 9.96
N ILE A 62 -12.71 -1.00 10.02
CA ILE A 62 -12.87 -1.79 11.24
C ILE A 62 -11.62 -2.66 11.48
N SER A 63 -11.11 -2.59 12.70
CA SER A 63 -9.90 -3.26 13.18
C SER A 63 -10.15 -3.90 14.53
N ARG A 64 -9.32 -4.89 14.88
CA ARG A 64 -9.43 -5.59 16.17
C ARG A 64 -9.35 -4.61 17.35
N GLN A 65 -10.09 -4.94 18.40
CA GLN A 65 -10.00 -4.26 19.69
C GLN A 65 -8.60 -4.41 20.28
N THR A 66 -8.20 -3.42 21.06
CA THR A 66 -6.86 -3.37 21.65
C THR A 66 -6.92 -2.72 23.02
N ASP A 67 -6.09 -3.22 23.94
CA ASP A 67 -5.91 -2.63 25.27
C ASP A 67 -4.63 -1.76 25.33
N LEU A 68 -4.01 -1.52 24.18
CA LEU A 68 -2.79 -0.71 24.09
C LEU A 68 -3.09 0.76 24.35
N ALA A 69 -2.13 1.47 24.95
CA ALA A 69 -2.28 2.86 25.36
C ALA A 69 -2.56 3.85 24.21
N TRP A 70 -2.30 3.45 22.96
CA TRP A 70 -2.57 4.24 21.75
C TRP A 70 -3.80 3.74 20.96
N GLY A 71 -4.65 2.91 21.57
CA GLY A 71 -5.92 2.52 20.99
C GLY A 71 -6.81 3.74 20.73
N VAL A 72 -7.51 3.75 19.60
CA VAL A 72 -8.39 4.85 19.20
C VAL A 72 -9.85 4.44 19.41
N ILE A 73 -10.61 5.33 20.04
CA ILE A 73 -12.05 5.22 20.24
C ILE A 73 -12.72 6.21 19.29
N TYR A 74 -13.56 5.68 18.40
CA TYR A 74 -14.45 6.50 17.59
C TYR A 74 -15.75 6.67 18.35
N SER A 75 -16.19 7.91 18.58
CA SER A 75 -17.39 8.22 19.36
C SER A 75 -18.62 8.55 18.51
N HIS A 76 -18.43 8.80 17.21
CA HIS A 76 -19.52 9.18 16.32
C HIS A 76 -20.35 7.96 15.88
N PRO A 77 -21.68 7.98 15.99
CA PRO A 77 -22.55 6.86 15.64
C PRO A 77 -22.35 6.31 14.22
N ASP A 78 -22.15 7.20 13.26
CA ASP A 78 -21.98 6.84 11.84
C ASP A 78 -20.57 6.29 11.50
N SER A 79 -19.66 6.24 12.46
CA SER A 79 -18.34 5.64 12.24
C SER A 79 -18.46 4.12 12.16
N GLY A 80 -17.81 3.51 11.17
CA GLY A 80 -17.80 2.05 11.00
C GLY A 80 -17.25 1.33 12.24
N SER A 81 -16.20 1.89 12.84
CA SER A 81 -15.63 1.36 14.09
C SER A 81 -16.56 1.50 15.28
N PHE A 82 -17.30 2.62 15.42
CA PHE A 82 -18.29 2.78 16.50
C PHE A 82 -19.45 1.79 16.33
N THR A 83 -19.94 1.62 15.10
CA THR A 83 -21.05 0.69 14.81
C THR A 83 -20.70 -0.75 15.17
N PHE A 84 -19.44 -1.14 14.98
CA PHE A 84 -18.99 -2.52 15.23
C PHE A 84 -18.49 -2.75 16.67
N HIS A 85 -17.80 -1.79 17.28
CA HIS A 85 -17.15 -1.95 18.58
C HIS A 85 -17.73 -1.08 19.70
N GLY A 86 -18.65 -0.16 19.41
CA GLY A 86 -19.10 0.86 20.35
C GLY A 86 -17.95 1.77 20.79
N LEU A 87 -17.93 2.14 22.07
CA LEU A 87 -16.90 2.98 22.68
C LEU A 87 -15.63 2.19 23.11
N ASN A 88 -15.42 1.00 22.56
CA ASN A 88 -14.24 0.21 22.88
C ASN A 88 -13.02 0.63 22.03
N PRO A 89 -11.80 0.70 22.59
CA PRO A 89 -10.61 1.06 21.83
C PRO A 89 -10.26 0.00 20.77
N SER A 90 -9.80 0.48 19.62
CA SER A 90 -9.39 -0.34 18.49
C SER A 90 -8.00 0.05 17.99
N HIS A 91 -7.32 -0.88 17.31
CA HIS A 91 -6.04 -0.59 16.69
C HIS A 91 -6.18 0.52 15.63
N PRO A 92 -5.41 1.61 15.67
CA PRO A 92 -5.42 2.61 14.59
C PRO A 92 -4.67 2.12 13.34
N VAL A 93 -5.20 1.08 12.70
CA VAL A 93 -4.62 0.39 11.54
C VAL A 93 -4.29 1.38 10.42
N ILE A 94 -5.14 2.37 10.18
CA ILE A 94 -4.90 3.37 9.13
C ILE A 94 -3.72 4.27 9.45
N ILE A 95 -3.50 4.61 10.72
CA ILE A 95 -2.30 5.33 11.15
C ILE A 95 -1.07 4.45 10.91
N TYR A 96 -1.15 3.14 11.17
CA TYR A 96 -0.05 2.23 10.82
C TYR A 96 0.21 2.18 9.31
N GLU A 97 -0.84 2.20 8.48
CA GLU A 97 -0.71 2.30 7.02
C GLU A 97 -0.02 3.61 6.59
N MET A 98 -0.41 4.74 7.21
CA MET A 98 0.19 6.04 6.94
C MET A 98 1.66 6.11 7.36
N ILE A 99 2.02 5.53 8.51
CA ILE A 99 3.40 5.43 8.96
C ILE A 99 4.19 4.60 7.95
N LEU A 100 3.67 3.44 7.53
CA LEU A 100 4.29 2.58 6.53
C LEU A 100 4.56 3.33 5.22
N THR A 101 3.56 4.02 4.67
CA THR A 101 3.72 4.73 3.39
C THR A 101 4.64 5.93 3.51
N THR A 102 4.69 6.59 4.68
CA THR A 102 5.63 7.68 4.96
C THR A 102 7.07 7.17 5.08
N VAL A 103 7.28 6.06 5.80
CA VAL A 103 8.59 5.39 5.88
C VAL A 103 9.03 4.92 4.50
N ALA A 104 8.13 4.33 3.71
CA ALA A 104 8.41 3.95 2.34
C ALA A 104 8.86 5.17 1.51
N PHE A 105 8.14 6.30 1.58
CA PHE A 105 8.55 7.53 0.92
C PHE A 105 9.97 7.96 1.32
N ILE A 106 10.28 8.01 2.62
CA ILE A 106 11.60 8.41 3.12
C ILE A 106 12.68 7.47 2.58
N VAL A 107 12.47 6.15 2.64
CA VAL A 107 13.43 5.15 2.14
C VAL A 107 13.67 5.34 0.64
N LEU A 108 12.60 5.45 -0.15
CA LEU A 108 12.69 5.60 -1.61
C LEU A 108 13.34 6.91 -2.01
N TRP A 109 13.05 8.00 -1.29
CA TRP A 109 13.66 9.29 -1.52
C TRP A 109 15.18 9.26 -1.33
N ASN A 110 15.65 8.52 -0.31
CA ASN A 110 17.07 8.32 -0.04
C ASN A 110 17.75 7.36 -1.04
N LEU A 111 17.00 6.41 -1.60
CA LEU A 111 17.48 5.47 -2.62
C LEU A 111 17.45 6.05 -4.03
N ARG A 112 16.80 7.21 -4.24
CA ARG A 112 16.68 7.84 -5.55
C ARG A 112 18.04 8.05 -6.21
N GLY A 113 18.21 7.49 -7.40
CA GLY A 113 19.43 7.59 -8.18
C GLY A 113 20.60 6.73 -7.67
N ARG A 114 20.39 5.90 -6.65
CA ARG A 114 21.38 4.96 -6.12
C ARG A 114 21.17 3.53 -6.58
N LEU A 115 19.96 3.20 -7.05
CA LEU A 115 19.61 1.87 -7.57
C LEU A 115 19.43 1.92 -9.08
N GLY A 116 20.12 1.02 -9.76
CA GLY A 116 19.89 0.66 -11.16
C GLY A 116 19.61 -0.85 -11.28
N PRO A 117 19.12 -1.35 -12.43
CA PRO A 117 18.59 -0.63 -13.60
C PRO A 117 17.24 0.07 -13.29
N PRO A 118 16.67 0.87 -14.23
CA PRO A 118 15.38 1.53 -14.00
C PRO A 118 14.25 0.55 -13.66
N GLY A 119 13.44 0.91 -12.67
CA GLY A 119 12.36 0.10 -12.10
C GLY A 119 12.65 -0.43 -10.68
N MET A 120 13.90 -0.34 -10.21
CA MET A 120 14.29 -0.88 -8.90
C MET A 120 13.74 -0.06 -7.72
N ILE A 121 13.49 1.24 -7.89
CA ILE A 121 12.86 2.07 -6.85
C ILE A 121 11.39 1.67 -6.70
N PHE A 122 10.68 1.48 -7.81
CA PHE A 122 9.30 0.99 -7.76
C PHE A 122 9.20 -0.43 -7.16
N ILE A 123 10.14 -1.31 -7.47
CA ILE A 123 10.18 -2.67 -6.88
C ILE A 123 10.42 -2.59 -5.36
N SER A 124 11.32 -1.71 -4.93
CA SER A 124 11.58 -1.47 -3.50
C SER A 124 10.34 -0.94 -2.79
N TYR A 125 9.59 -0.04 -3.42
CA TYR A 125 8.29 0.43 -2.91
C TYR A 125 7.30 -0.72 -2.75
N ALA A 126 7.15 -1.56 -3.78
CA ALA A 126 6.23 -2.71 -3.76
C ALA A 126 6.58 -3.70 -2.63
N ILE A 127 7.87 -3.95 -2.38
CA ILE A 127 8.33 -4.81 -1.29
C ILE A 127 7.99 -4.21 0.07
N ILE A 128 8.40 -2.96 0.33
CA ILE A 128 8.17 -2.30 1.62
C ILE A 128 6.68 -2.26 1.94
N TYR A 129 5.87 -1.85 0.96
CA TYR A 129 4.42 -1.79 1.11
C TYR A 129 3.82 -3.18 1.35
N SER A 130 4.23 -4.21 0.62
CA SER A 130 3.69 -5.57 0.76
C SER A 130 4.00 -6.18 2.13
N ILE A 131 5.22 -5.97 2.63
CA ILE A 131 5.62 -6.41 3.98
C ILE A 131 4.73 -5.74 5.03
N GLY A 132 4.64 -4.41 5.00
CA GLY A 132 3.84 -3.69 5.99
C GLY A 132 2.34 -4.02 5.89
N ARG A 133 1.79 -4.15 4.67
CA ARG A 133 0.42 -4.59 4.44
C ARG A 133 0.17 -5.97 5.04
N PHE A 134 1.11 -6.91 4.90
CA PHE A 134 0.97 -8.24 5.47
C PHE A 134 0.79 -8.18 7.00
N PHE A 135 1.60 -7.39 7.71
CA PHE A 135 1.48 -7.28 9.17
C PHE A 135 0.24 -6.50 9.63
N ILE A 136 -0.07 -5.39 8.98
CA ILE A 136 -1.22 -4.55 9.31
C ILE A 136 -2.52 -5.32 9.10
N GLN A 137 -2.56 -6.18 8.08
CA GLN A 137 -3.75 -6.94 7.71
C GLN A 137 -4.19 -7.91 8.82
N PHE A 138 -3.30 -8.46 9.64
CA PHE A 138 -3.67 -9.27 10.81
C PHE A 138 -4.51 -8.50 11.83
N MET A 139 -4.36 -7.18 11.90
CA MET A 139 -5.10 -6.32 12.83
C MET A 139 -6.46 -5.90 12.25
N ARG A 140 -6.71 -6.14 10.96
CA ARG A 140 -7.96 -5.78 10.29
C ARG A 140 -9.00 -6.90 10.39
N LEU A 141 -10.25 -6.50 10.52
CA LEU A 141 -11.40 -7.41 10.51
C LEU A 141 -12.02 -7.47 9.10
N ASP A 142 -11.20 -7.81 8.11
CA ASP A 142 -11.66 -8.03 6.74
C ASP A 142 -12.08 -9.49 6.51
N SER A 143 -12.93 -9.73 5.51
CA SER A 143 -13.41 -11.06 5.14
C SER A 143 -12.26 -11.99 4.73
N VAL A 144 -12.25 -13.20 5.29
CA VAL A 144 -11.37 -14.29 4.86
C VAL A 144 -11.74 -14.69 3.44
N TRP A 145 -10.75 -14.75 2.55
CA TRP A 145 -10.99 -15.09 1.15
C TRP A 145 -10.69 -16.56 0.86
N PHE A 146 -9.54 -17.06 1.30
CA PHE A 146 -9.11 -18.42 0.98
C PHE A 146 -8.20 -18.99 2.08
N ALA A 147 -8.45 -20.23 2.50
CA ALA A 147 -7.63 -20.98 3.46
C ALA A 147 -7.29 -20.25 4.78
N GLY A 148 -8.22 -19.46 5.33
CA GLY A 148 -7.98 -18.68 6.55
C GLY A 148 -7.22 -17.37 6.34
N LEU A 149 -6.79 -17.08 5.10
CA LEU A 149 -6.09 -15.86 4.73
C LEU A 149 -7.04 -14.84 4.10
N GLN A 150 -6.88 -13.58 4.52
CA GLN A 150 -7.47 -12.42 3.88
C GLN A 150 -6.80 -12.13 2.53
N GLU A 151 -7.54 -11.46 1.64
CA GLU A 151 -7.11 -11.15 0.28
C GLU A 151 -5.76 -10.42 0.20
N ALA A 152 -5.54 -9.45 1.09
CA ALA A 152 -4.29 -8.71 1.10
C ALA A 152 -3.08 -9.57 1.50
N HIS A 153 -3.23 -10.64 2.29
CA HIS A 153 -2.11 -11.54 2.58
C HIS A 153 -1.64 -12.28 1.32
N LEU A 154 -2.57 -12.76 0.50
CA LEU A 154 -2.25 -13.47 -0.74
C LEU A 154 -1.57 -12.54 -1.75
N ILE A 155 -2.10 -11.32 -1.91
CA ILE A 155 -1.52 -10.31 -2.79
C ILE A 155 -0.11 -9.91 -2.31
N SER A 156 0.05 -9.64 -1.01
CA SER A 156 1.36 -9.31 -0.44
C SER A 156 2.38 -10.42 -0.66
N LEU A 157 2.00 -11.68 -0.45
CA LEU A 157 2.89 -12.82 -0.68
C LEU A 157 3.28 -12.95 -2.16
N LEU A 158 2.32 -12.87 -3.07
CA LEU A 158 2.58 -12.93 -4.51
C LEU A 158 3.54 -11.82 -4.95
N VAL A 159 3.30 -10.59 -4.50
CA VAL A 159 4.18 -9.45 -4.81
C VAL A 159 5.58 -9.67 -4.26
N LEU A 160 5.72 -10.16 -3.03
CA LEU A 160 7.03 -10.43 -2.43
C LEU A 160 7.78 -11.54 -3.16
N THR A 161 7.11 -12.64 -3.53
CA THR A 161 7.72 -13.75 -4.28
C THR A 161 8.27 -13.31 -5.64
N ILE A 162 7.67 -12.29 -6.27
CA ILE A 162 8.14 -11.77 -7.57
C ILE A 162 9.19 -10.67 -7.38
N CYS A 163 8.89 -9.68 -6.53
CA CYS A 163 9.71 -8.48 -6.42
C CYS A 163 11.03 -8.72 -5.69
N VAL A 164 11.07 -9.56 -4.66
CA VAL A 164 12.30 -9.82 -3.89
C VAL A 164 13.38 -10.47 -4.76
N PRO A 165 13.10 -11.55 -5.53
CA PRO A 165 14.11 -12.12 -6.44
C PRO A 165 14.56 -11.14 -7.52
N ILE A 166 13.64 -10.33 -8.08
CA ILE A 166 14.02 -9.35 -9.10
C ILE A 166 14.98 -8.32 -8.50
N LEU A 167 14.67 -7.78 -7.31
CA LEU A 167 15.55 -6.82 -6.64
C LEU A 167 16.90 -7.47 -6.32
N ALA A 168 16.92 -8.67 -5.75
CA ALA A 168 18.15 -9.36 -5.37
C ALA A 168 19.06 -9.70 -6.56
N LEU A 169 18.47 -10.10 -7.70
CA LEU A 169 19.23 -10.56 -8.87
C LEU A 169 19.61 -9.42 -9.82
N ARG A 170 18.85 -8.32 -9.83
CA ARG A 170 19.02 -7.24 -10.81
C ARG A 170 19.50 -5.92 -10.21
N ALA A 171 19.32 -5.68 -8.91
CA ALA A 171 19.71 -4.40 -8.32
C ALA A 171 21.24 -4.25 -8.32
N THR A 172 21.69 -3.17 -8.94
CA THR A 172 23.07 -2.72 -8.90
C THR A 172 23.13 -1.33 -8.31
N TRP A 173 24.15 -1.09 -7.49
CA TRP A 173 24.41 0.24 -6.96
C TRP A 173 24.95 1.12 -8.09
N THR A 174 24.24 2.20 -8.37
CA THR A 174 24.71 3.22 -9.32
C THR A 174 25.46 4.28 -8.55
N SER A 175 26.75 4.50 -8.90
CA SER A 175 27.51 5.61 -8.35
C SER A 175 26.87 6.90 -8.82
N ARG A 176 26.48 7.76 -7.88
CA ARG A 176 25.91 9.07 -8.19
C ARG A 176 27.03 9.91 -8.79
N SER A 177 27.05 10.10 -10.12
CA SER A 177 27.86 11.16 -10.70
C SER A 177 27.27 12.47 -10.19
N ASN A 178 28.01 13.15 -9.31
CA ASN A 178 27.66 14.48 -8.81
C ASN A 178 27.48 15.47 -9.96
#